data_AF-A0A968ARZ2-F1
#
_entry.id   AF-A0A968ARZ2-F1
#
_cell.length_a   1.000
_cell.length_b   1.000
_cell.length_c   1.000
_cell.angle_alpha   90.00
_cell.angle_beta   90.00
_cell.angle_gamma   90.00
#
_symmetry.space_group_name_H-M   'P 1'
#
loop_
_entity.id
_entity.type
_entity.pdbx_description
1 polymer ?
#
loop_
_entity_poly.entity_id
_entity_poly.type
_entity_poly.pdbx_seq_one_letter_code
_entity_poly.pdbx_strand_id
1 'polypeptide(L)'
;MVSRKVTKLVGIFTMMLLFGASSLYAHCEIPCGIYDDHMRIDMIKENIRTVEKSMNQISELSKENPNNYNQLVRWIDNKEAHAIKIQEIVYQYFMTQRIKPADPQNMDAHKKYLNQLSLLHQMLVHAMKAKQTLDHSHI
;
A
#
# COMPACT_ATOMS: atom_id res chain seq x y z
N MET A 1 13.52 -38.42 -34.19
CA MET A 1 12.19 -39.01 -33.92
C MET A 1 11.94 -38.91 -32.42
N VAL A 2 11.33 -37.82 -31.94
CA VAL A 2 11.15 -37.58 -30.49
C VAL A 2 10.11 -38.55 -29.95
N SER A 3 10.45 -39.29 -28.89
CA SER A 3 9.58 -40.30 -28.29
C SER A 3 8.27 -39.66 -27.80
N ARG A 4 7.13 -40.30 -28.10
CA ARG A 4 5.79 -39.88 -27.65
C ARG A 4 5.70 -39.61 -26.14
N LYS A 5 6.57 -40.24 -25.32
CA LYS A 5 6.65 -40.00 -23.87
C LYS A 5 7.27 -38.63 -23.55
N VAL A 6 8.29 -38.22 -24.30
CA VAL A 6 8.97 -36.92 -24.15
C VAL A 6 8.03 -35.78 -24.58
N THR A 7 7.26 -35.97 -25.65
CA THR A 7 6.25 -35.00 -26.09
C THR A 7 5.14 -34.81 -25.06
N LYS A 8 4.72 -35.89 -24.39
CA LYS A 8 3.72 -35.82 -23.29
C LYS A 8 4.27 -35.13 -22.04
N LEU A 9 5.50 -35.43 -21.64
CA LEU A 9 6.12 -34.77 -20.47
C LEU A 9 6.32 -33.26 -20.71
N VAL A 10 6.79 -32.88 -21.89
CA VAL A 10 6.92 -31.46 -22.27
C VAL A 10 5.54 -30.79 -22.25
N GLY A 11 4.50 -31.42 -22.82
CA GLY A 11 3.15 -30.87 -22.80
C GLY A 11 2.59 -30.65 -21.39
N ILE A 12 2.82 -31.58 -20.46
CA ILE A 12 2.41 -31.44 -19.05
C ILE A 12 3.18 -30.32 -18.35
N PHE A 13 4.48 -30.20 -18.60
CA PHE A 13 5.32 -29.15 -18.01
C PHE A 13 4.93 -27.75 -18.50
N THR A 14 4.65 -27.60 -19.79
CA THR A 14 4.18 -26.33 -20.38
C THR A 14 2.79 -25.94 -19.86
N MET A 15 1.91 -26.92 -19.62
CA MET A 15 0.58 -26.67 -19.04
C MET A 15 0.69 -26.20 -17.58
N MET A 16 1.60 -26.77 -16.79
CA MET A 16 1.81 -26.37 -15.39
C MET A 16 2.37 -24.95 -15.25
N LEU A 17 3.22 -24.51 -16.18
CA LEU A 17 3.73 -23.14 -16.26
C LEU A 17 2.65 -22.10 -16.62
N LEU A 18 1.64 -22.49 -17.40
CA LEU A 18 0.51 -21.62 -17.77
C LEU A 18 -0.51 -21.41 -16.62
N PHE A 19 -0.50 -22.26 -15.60
CA PHE A 19 -1.34 -22.11 -14.40
C PHE A 19 -0.61 -21.42 -13.22
N GLY A 20 0.66 -21.05 -13.38
CA GLY A 20 1.53 -20.56 -12.31
C GLY A 20 1.47 -19.06 -11.97
N ALA A 21 0.53 -18.29 -12.52
CA ALA A 21 0.43 -16.86 -12.22
C ALA A 21 -1.04 -16.44 -12.04
N SER A 22 -1.67 -16.88 -10.95
CA SER A 22 -2.81 -16.14 -10.41
C SER A 22 -2.25 -14.92 -9.68
N SER A 23 -2.25 -13.79 -10.36
CA SER A 23 -2.09 -12.49 -9.72
C SER A 23 -3.22 -12.32 -8.68
N LEU A 24 -2.94 -12.60 -7.41
CA LEU A 24 -3.87 -12.33 -6.32
C LEU A 24 -3.87 -10.82 -6.03
N TYR A 25 -4.45 -10.05 -6.95
CA TYR A 25 -5.02 -8.75 -6.62
C TYR A 25 -6.33 -8.97 -5.88
N ALA A 26 -6.27 -9.50 -4.66
CA ALA A 26 -7.45 -9.61 -3.83
C ALA A 26 -7.79 -8.23 -3.24
N HIS A 27 -8.62 -7.50 -3.97
CA HIS A 27 -9.44 -6.35 -3.50
C HIS A 27 -10.77 -6.32 -4.24
N CYS A 28 -11.40 -7.48 -4.44
CA CYS A 28 -12.58 -7.58 -5.30
C CYS A 28 -13.84 -6.93 -4.74
N GLU A 29 -13.84 -6.36 -3.53
CA GLU A 29 -15.03 -5.89 -2.77
C GLU A 29 -16.17 -6.92 -2.64
N ILE A 30 -15.95 -8.13 -3.14
CA ILE A 30 -16.77 -9.32 -2.99
C ILE A 30 -16.48 -9.91 -1.60
N PRO A 31 -17.50 -10.41 -0.87
CA PRO A 31 -17.33 -11.03 0.44
C PRO A 31 -16.65 -12.40 0.36
N CYS A 32 -15.42 -12.43 -0.17
CA CYS A 32 -14.60 -13.62 -0.36
C CYS A 32 -13.92 -14.11 0.94
N GLY A 33 -13.87 -13.27 1.97
CA GLY A 33 -13.28 -13.61 3.27
C GLY A 33 -11.75 -13.72 3.29
N ILE A 34 -11.07 -13.38 2.18
CA ILE A 34 -9.62 -13.46 2.05
C ILE A 34 -9.01 -12.12 2.46
N TYR A 35 -8.22 -12.13 3.53
CA TYR A 35 -7.55 -10.95 4.09
C TYR A 35 -6.09 -11.29 4.43
N ASP A 36 -5.18 -10.36 4.14
CA ASP A 36 -3.78 -10.42 4.57
C ASP A 36 -3.38 -9.07 5.16
N ASP A 37 -3.74 -8.88 6.43
CA ASP A 37 -3.49 -7.63 7.16
C ASP A 37 -1.98 -7.35 7.29
N HIS A 38 -1.15 -8.40 7.42
CA HIS A 38 0.30 -8.28 7.58
C HIS A 38 0.95 -7.68 6.35
N MET A 39 0.63 -8.21 5.16
CA MET A 39 1.13 -7.67 3.91
C MET A 39 0.72 -6.21 3.74
N ARG A 40 -0.52 -5.82 4.08
CA ARG A 40 -0.97 -4.41 3.97
C ARG A 40 -0.22 -3.49 4.91
N ILE A 41 0.06 -3.93 6.13
CA ILE A 41 0.86 -3.17 7.09
C ILE A 41 2.31 -3.01 6.58
N ASP A 42 2.91 -4.06 6.03
CA ASP A 42 4.28 -3.98 5.51
C ASP A 42 4.37 -3.09 4.26
N MET A 43 3.37 -3.13 3.38
CA MET A 43 3.23 -2.16 2.28
C MET A 43 3.13 -0.73 2.80
N ILE A 44 2.33 -0.46 3.84
CA ILE A 44 2.26 0.89 4.45
C ILE A 44 3.64 1.33 4.95
N LYS A 45 4.36 0.48 5.68
CA LYS A 45 5.71 0.80 6.19
C LYS A 45 6.70 1.09 5.07
N GLU A 46 6.65 0.33 3.97
CA GLU A 46 7.50 0.59 2.80
C GLU A 46 7.17 1.92 2.13
N ASN A 47 5.88 2.25 1.99
CA ASN A 47 5.48 3.56 1.48
C ASN A 47 5.92 4.70 2.41
N ILE A 48 5.81 4.56 3.73
CA ILE A 48 6.30 5.55 4.70
C ILE A 48 7.80 5.79 4.52
N ARG A 49 8.61 4.73 4.47
CA ARG A 49 10.07 4.84 4.22
C ARG A 49 10.37 5.55 2.89
N THR A 50 9.54 5.34 1.88
CA THR A 50 9.70 5.99 0.57
C THR A 50 9.33 7.47 0.61
N VAL A 51 8.28 7.83 1.35
CA VAL A 51 7.90 9.23 1.60
C VAL A 51 9.03 9.95 2.36
N GLU A 52 9.51 9.37 3.46
CA GLU A 52 10.63 9.91 4.24
C GLU A 52 11.89 10.10 3.38
N LYS A 53 12.26 9.09 2.58
CA LYS A 53 13.39 9.20 1.66
C LYS A 53 13.19 10.34 0.67
N SER A 54 12.00 10.46 0.09
CA SER A 54 11.67 11.55 -0.84
C SER A 54 11.79 12.92 -0.15
N MET A 55 11.32 13.06 1.09
CA MET A 55 11.46 14.31 1.86
C MET A 55 12.93 14.69 2.05
N ASN A 56 13.77 13.73 2.44
CA ASN A 56 15.20 13.96 2.64
C ASN A 56 15.90 14.36 1.33
N GLN A 57 15.55 13.73 0.20
CA GLN A 57 16.11 14.05 -1.11
C GLN A 57 15.69 15.45 -1.59
N ILE A 58 14.43 15.84 -1.39
CA ILE A 58 13.96 17.20 -1.71
C ILE A 58 14.74 18.23 -0.90
N SER A 59 14.91 18.00 0.41
CA SER A 59 15.65 18.91 1.28
C SER A 59 17.12 19.06 0.87
N GLU A 60 17.76 18.00 0.38
CA GLU A 60 19.15 18.06 -0.05
C GLU A 60 19.30 18.75 -1.41
N LEU A 61 18.51 18.34 -2.41
CA LEU A 61 18.53 18.92 -3.76
C LEU A 61 18.19 20.41 -3.78
N SER A 62 17.39 20.88 -2.82
CA SER A 62 17.03 22.30 -2.69
C SER A 62 18.18 23.19 -2.24
N LYS A 63 19.33 22.62 -1.82
CA LYS A 63 20.54 23.36 -1.44
C LYS A 63 21.51 23.54 -2.61
N GLU A 64 21.29 22.87 -3.74
CA GLU A 64 22.16 22.96 -4.91
C GLU A 64 22.10 24.35 -5.57
N ASN A 65 23.16 24.74 -6.29
CA ASN A 65 23.15 25.99 -7.06
C ASN A 65 23.89 25.82 -8.41
N PRO A 66 23.18 25.83 -9.55
CA PRO A 66 21.72 26.00 -9.68
C PRO A 66 20.96 24.75 -9.22
N ASN A 67 19.70 24.93 -8.81
CA ASN A 67 18.83 23.80 -8.44
C ASN A 67 18.59 22.85 -9.62
N ASN A 68 18.66 21.54 -9.36
CA ASN A 68 18.23 20.52 -10.30
C ASN A 68 16.71 20.30 -10.24
N TYR A 69 15.95 21.16 -10.93
CA TYR A 69 14.48 21.12 -10.95
C TYR A 69 13.91 19.79 -11.43
N ASN A 70 14.57 19.12 -12.38
CA ASN A 70 14.11 17.82 -12.89
C ASN A 70 14.10 16.77 -11.78
N GLN A 71 15.11 16.76 -10.90
CA GLN A 71 15.15 15.83 -9.77
C GLN A 71 14.17 16.24 -8.66
N LEU A 72 14.06 17.53 -8.36
CA LEU A 72 13.11 18.03 -7.36
C LEU A 72 11.67 17.61 -7.69
N VAL A 73 11.21 17.84 -8.92
CA VAL A 73 9.85 17.48 -9.35
C VAL A 73 9.62 15.97 -9.23
N ARG A 74 10.58 15.15 -9.66
CA ARG A 74 10.48 13.68 -9.55
C ARG A 74 10.32 13.20 -8.11
N TRP A 75 11.08 13.77 -7.17
CA TRP A 75 10.95 13.40 -5.77
C TRP A 75 9.67 13.91 -5.12
N ILE A 76 9.18 15.08 -5.54
CA ILE A 76 7.87 15.61 -5.11
C ILE A 76 6.75 14.68 -5.59
N ASP A 77 6.74 14.31 -6.87
CA ASP A 77 5.74 13.41 -7.45
C ASP A 77 5.82 12.01 -6.82
N ASN A 78 7.02 11.50 -6.55
CA ASN A 78 7.20 10.23 -5.86
C ASN A 78 6.64 10.26 -4.42
N LYS A 79 6.88 11.36 -3.69
CA LYS A 79 6.33 11.59 -2.35
C LYS A 79 4.79 11.60 -2.38
N GLU A 80 4.21 12.33 -3.33
CA GLU A 80 2.77 12.42 -3.57
C GLU A 80 2.15 11.03 -3.82
N ALA A 81 2.73 10.28 -4.76
CA ALA A 81 2.23 8.97 -5.17
C ALA A 81 2.29 7.95 -4.01
N HIS A 82 3.37 7.93 -3.23
CA HIS A 82 3.51 6.99 -2.11
C HIS A 82 2.61 7.35 -0.92
N ALA A 83 2.39 8.63 -0.65
CA ALA A 83 1.39 9.05 0.34
C ALA A 83 -0.04 8.66 -0.07
N ILE A 84 -0.38 8.76 -1.36
CA ILE A 84 -1.68 8.29 -1.89
C ILE A 84 -1.84 6.79 -1.69
N LYS A 85 -0.82 5.97 -1.98
CA LYS A 85 -0.85 4.52 -1.74
C LYS A 85 -1.12 4.16 -0.27
N ILE A 86 -0.57 4.93 0.68
CA ILE A 86 -0.88 4.76 2.11
C ILE A 86 -2.37 5.04 2.34
N GLN A 87 -2.87 6.16 1.82
CA GLN A 87 -4.28 6.53 1.97
C GLN A 87 -5.19 5.45 1.39
N GLU A 88 -4.91 4.96 0.19
CA GLU A 88 -5.64 3.88 -0.48
C GLU A 88 -5.71 2.62 0.37
N ILE A 89 -4.58 2.12 0.89
CA ILE A 89 -4.60 0.94 1.77
C ILE A 89 -5.45 1.23 3.02
N VAL A 90 -5.30 2.40 3.64
CA VAL A 90 -6.03 2.75 4.86
C VAL A 90 -7.53 2.84 4.62
N TYR A 91 -7.98 3.65 3.65
CA TYR A 91 -9.42 3.84 3.43
C TYR A 91 -10.04 2.62 2.76
N GLN A 92 -9.41 2.07 1.71
CA GLN A 92 -10.03 1.06 0.86
C GLN A 92 -9.95 -0.33 1.45
N TYR A 93 -8.87 -0.67 2.17
CA TYR A 93 -8.74 -1.99 2.76
C TYR A 93 -9.19 -1.98 4.22
N PHE A 94 -8.63 -1.11 5.04
CA PHE A 94 -8.91 -1.16 6.48
C PHE A 94 -10.29 -0.59 6.84
N MET A 95 -10.64 0.60 6.35
CA MET A 95 -11.88 1.26 6.76
C MET A 95 -13.12 0.66 6.08
N THR A 96 -13.09 0.35 4.78
CA THR A 96 -14.30 -0.12 4.06
C THR A 96 -14.46 -1.63 4.04
N GLN A 97 -13.36 -2.40 4.01
CA GLN A 97 -13.45 -3.86 3.89
C GLN A 97 -13.23 -4.59 5.22
N ARG A 98 -12.21 -4.18 5.98
CA ARG A 98 -11.68 -4.97 7.11
C ARG A 98 -12.38 -4.70 8.44
N ILE A 99 -12.60 -3.45 8.80
CA ILE A 99 -13.30 -3.07 10.03
C ILE A 99 -14.81 -3.22 9.82
N LYS A 100 -15.47 -3.89 10.76
CA LYS A 100 -16.93 -4.02 10.76
C LYS A 100 -17.54 -3.05 11.75
N PRO A 101 -18.69 -2.41 11.43
CA PRO A 101 -19.44 -1.63 12.39
C PRO A 101 -19.77 -2.47 13.62
N ALA A 102 -19.55 -1.90 14.81
CA ALA A 102 -19.88 -2.54 16.07
C ALA A 102 -21.23 -2.04 16.60
N ASP A 103 -22.01 -2.93 17.21
CA ASP A 103 -23.26 -2.61 17.88
C ASP A 103 -23.02 -1.56 18.99
N PRO A 104 -23.68 -0.39 18.94
CA PRO A 104 -23.55 0.65 19.97
C PRO A 104 -23.94 0.19 21.38
N GLN A 105 -24.78 -0.84 21.52
CA GLN A 105 -25.16 -1.38 22.84
C GLN A 105 -24.04 -2.21 23.48
N ASN A 106 -23.11 -2.73 22.66
CA ASN A 106 -21.90 -3.37 23.17
C ASN A 106 -20.79 -2.32 23.34
N MET A 107 -20.73 -1.72 24.53
CA MET A 107 -19.83 -0.60 24.83
C MET A 107 -18.36 -0.90 24.52
N ASP A 108 -17.87 -2.10 24.85
CA ASP A 108 -16.46 -2.47 24.64
C ASP A 108 -16.14 -2.62 23.14
N ALA A 109 -17.02 -3.30 22.39
CA ALA A 109 -16.86 -3.46 20.95
C ALA A 109 -16.96 -2.12 20.22
N HIS A 110 -17.90 -1.26 20.62
CA HIS A 110 -18.08 0.06 20.05
C HIS A 110 -16.89 0.97 20.32
N LYS A 111 -16.35 0.97 21.55
CA LYS A 111 -15.13 1.71 21.89
C LYS A 111 -13.93 1.26 21.06
N LYS A 112 -13.76 -0.05 20.86
CA LYS A 112 -12.70 -0.59 20.00
C LYS A 112 -12.86 -0.12 18.55
N TYR A 113 -14.06 -0.20 18.00
CA TYR A 113 -14.38 0.27 16.65
C TYR A 113 -14.03 1.75 16.47
N LEU A 114 -14.47 2.62 17.39
CA LEU A 114 -14.17 4.05 17.33
C LEU A 114 -12.66 4.34 17.44
N ASN A 115 -11.95 3.63 18.32
CA ASN A 115 -10.50 3.78 18.43
C ASN A 115 -9.79 3.42 17.11
N GLN A 116 -10.20 2.32 16.45
CA GLN A 116 -9.63 1.93 15.17
C GLN A 116 -9.92 2.97 14.08
N LEU A 117 -11.15 3.49 14.00
CA LEU A 117 -11.50 4.55 13.05
C LEU A 117 -10.69 5.82 13.29
N SER A 118 -10.50 6.21 14.56
CA SER A 118 -9.72 7.40 14.91
C SER A 118 -8.26 7.25 14.46
N LEU A 119 -7.64 6.09 14.72
CA LEU A 119 -6.26 5.82 14.29
C LEU A 119 -6.11 5.84 12.77
N LEU A 120 -7.02 5.17 12.04
CA LEU A 120 -6.97 5.16 10.58
C LEU A 120 -7.21 6.55 9.99
N HIS A 121 -8.12 7.34 10.56
CA HIS A 121 -8.31 8.72 10.13
C HIS A 121 -7.05 9.57 10.37
N GLN A 122 -6.39 9.42 11.53
CA GLN A 122 -5.12 10.09 11.79
C GLN A 122 -4.08 9.71 10.74
N MET A 123 -3.95 8.42 10.39
CA MET A 123 -3.04 7.98 9.32
C MET A 123 -3.35 8.66 7.98
N LEU A 124 -4.63 8.81 7.60
CA LEU A 124 -5.02 9.52 6.38
C LEU A 124 -4.59 11.00 6.40
N VAL A 125 -4.77 11.67 7.54
CA VAL A 125 -4.40 13.08 7.72
C VAL A 125 -2.89 13.25 7.71
N HIS A 126 -2.14 12.38 8.38
CA HIS A 126 -0.67 12.41 8.38
C HIS A 126 -0.11 12.16 6.98
N ALA A 127 -0.63 11.17 6.24
CA ALA A 127 -0.27 10.95 4.85
C ALA A 127 -0.53 12.19 3.98
N MET A 128 -1.68 12.86 4.15
CA MET A 128 -1.98 14.10 3.45
C MET A 128 -0.98 15.22 3.80
N LYS A 129 -0.63 15.41 5.08
CA LYS A 129 0.33 16.45 5.49
C LYS A 129 1.76 16.15 5.01
N ALA A 130 2.14 14.88 4.95
CA ALA A 130 3.43 14.46 4.38
C ALA A 130 3.54 14.80 2.87
N LYS A 131 2.41 14.92 2.15
CA LYS A 131 2.38 15.44 0.77
C LYS A 131 2.69 16.94 0.70
N GLN A 132 2.11 17.69 1.62
CA GLN A 132 2.14 19.15 1.61
C GLN A 132 3.45 19.76 2.15
N THR A 133 4.20 19.01 2.96
CA THR A 133 5.34 19.54 3.71
C THR A 133 6.58 18.64 3.61
N LEU A 134 7.68 19.08 4.22
CA LEU A 134 8.87 18.29 4.51
C LEU A 134 9.05 18.08 6.03
N ASP A 135 7.99 18.22 6.82
CA ASP A 135 8.02 18.01 8.27
C ASP A 135 7.90 16.52 8.62
N HIS A 136 8.96 15.98 9.22
CA HIS A 136 9.03 14.59 9.66
C HIS A 136 8.07 14.24 10.81
N SER A 137 7.37 15.19 11.41
CA SER A 137 6.29 14.91 12.37
C SER A 137 5.08 14.19 11.75
N HIS A 138 5.04 14.07 10.42
CA HIS A 138 3.93 13.49 9.66
C HIS A 138 4.20 12.10 9.07
N ILE A 139 5.32 11.47 9.42
CA ILE A 139 5.76 10.15 8.93
C ILE A 139 6.22 9.24 10.06
#